data_AF-A0A7C7A349-F1
#
_entry.id   AF-A0A7C7A349-F1
#
_cell.length_a   1.000
_cell.length_b   1.000
_cell.length_c   1.000
_cell.angle_alpha   90.00
_cell.angle_beta   90.00
_cell.angle_gamma   90.00
#
_symmetry.space_group_name_H-M   'P 1'
#
loop_
_entity.id
_entity.type
_entity.pdbx_description
1 polymer ?
#
loop_
_entity_poly.entity_id
_entity_poly.type
_entity_poly.pdbx_seq_one_letter_code
_entity_poly.pdbx_strand_id
1 'polypeptide(L)'
;MKKNGIKTFVLDPFNKIEHMRNRNETETEYISRVLDRLHSFAQKNDVLVILVAHPRKMNREGGKYEFPTLYDISGSAHFYNKTDFGVIVYRFFGDEENPNNETVVRFQKIKFAHLGKGGDVSVRWNYKNGRYEKLKKDVTQWDNVSYLSKRETPEELWEQLNEDIPF
;
A
#
# COMPACT_ATOMS: atom_id res chain seq x y z
N MET A 1 9.00 24.97 13.14
CA MET A 1 7.83 24.42 13.87
C MET A 1 6.96 23.63 12.91
N LYS A 2 6.74 22.32 13.14
CA LYS A 2 5.71 21.53 12.44
C LYS A 2 4.35 21.97 12.99
N LYS A 3 3.54 22.67 12.21
CA LYS A 3 2.33 23.36 12.71
C LYS A 3 1.27 22.42 13.33
N ASN A 4 1.22 21.16 12.87
CA ASN A 4 0.18 20.18 13.25
C ASN A 4 0.72 18.82 13.73
N GLY A 5 2.04 18.65 13.91
CA GLY A 5 2.63 17.38 14.39
C GLY A 5 2.45 16.14 13.50
N ILE A 6 1.97 16.29 12.26
CA ILE A 6 1.69 15.18 11.33
C ILE A 6 2.96 14.37 11.06
N LYS A 7 2.85 13.04 11.13
CA LYS A 7 3.92 12.07 10.85
C LYS A 7 3.71 11.26 9.57
N THR A 8 2.46 11.14 9.13
CA THR A 8 2.09 10.41 7.92
C THR A 8 1.14 11.24 7.07
N PHE A 9 1.40 11.31 5.77
CA PHE A 9 0.57 11.97 4.77
C PHE A 9 0.18 10.95 3.70
N VAL A 10 -1.13 10.77 3.48
CA VAL A 10 -1.65 9.82 2.48
C VAL A 10 -2.32 10.60 1.36
N LEU A 11 -1.91 10.31 0.12
CA LEU A 11 -2.51 10.85 -1.10
C LEU A 11 -3.18 9.71 -1.88
N ASP A 12 -4.51 9.73 -1.91
CA ASP A 12 -5.34 8.68 -2.53
C ASP A 12 -6.60 9.27 -3.22
N PRO A 13 -6.82 9.07 -4.53
CA PRO A 13 -5.90 8.46 -5.51
C PRO A 13 -5.00 9.51 -6.20
N PHE A 14 -3.83 9.07 -6.70
CA PHE A 14 -2.89 9.92 -7.47
C PHE A 14 -3.59 10.71 -8.59
N ASN A 15 -4.55 10.10 -9.29
CA ASN A 15 -5.18 10.70 -10.47
C ASN A 15 -5.94 12.00 -10.15
N LYS A 16 -6.29 12.26 -8.89
CA LYS A 16 -6.95 13.52 -8.49
C LYS A 16 -6.10 14.76 -8.75
N ILE A 17 -4.79 14.62 -8.80
CA ILE A 17 -3.89 15.75 -9.00
C ILE A 17 -3.42 15.92 -10.46
N GLU A 18 -3.80 15.04 -11.39
CA GLU A 18 -3.35 15.07 -12.80
C GLU A 18 -3.66 16.38 -13.55
N HIS A 19 -4.66 17.14 -13.11
CA HIS A 19 -5.04 18.42 -13.71
C HIS A 19 -3.98 19.53 -13.58
N MET A 20 -2.91 19.33 -12.79
CA MET A 20 -1.78 20.28 -12.65
C MET A 20 -0.66 20.08 -13.70
N ARG A 21 -0.95 19.36 -14.78
CA ARG A 21 -0.01 19.13 -15.89
C ARG A 21 0.09 20.34 -16.81
N ASN A 22 1.32 20.75 -17.14
CA ASN A 22 1.55 21.86 -18.06
C ASN A 22 1.27 21.44 -19.51
N ARG A 23 0.90 22.41 -20.38
CA ARG A 23 0.58 22.14 -21.80
C ARG A 23 1.71 21.44 -22.57
N ASN A 24 2.96 21.74 -22.24
CA ASN A 24 4.15 21.21 -22.92
C ASN A 24 4.86 20.10 -22.13
N GLU A 25 4.21 19.51 -21.14
CA GLU A 25 4.77 18.46 -20.29
C GLU A 25 4.13 17.13 -20.68
N THR A 26 4.93 16.08 -20.86
CA THR A 26 4.41 14.72 -21.04
C THR A 26 3.86 14.17 -19.72
N GLU A 27 3.01 13.14 -19.77
CA GLU A 27 2.49 12.49 -18.56
C GLU A 27 3.63 11.92 -17.69
N THR A 28 4.62 11.29 -18.31
CA THR A 28 5.84 10.79 -17.65
C THR A 28 6.61 11.89 -16.93
N GLU A 29 6.86 13.03 -17.58
CA GLU A 29 7.55 14.17 -16.97
C GLU A 29 6.75 14.76 -15.81
N TYR A 30 5.43 14.88 -15.98
CA TYR A 30 4.53 15.33 -14.94
C TYR A 30 4.61 14.45 -13.69
N ILE A 31 4.47 13.13 -13.87
CA ILE A 31 4.58 12.15 -12.78
C ILE A 31 5.96 12.24 -12.12
N SER A 32 7.02 12.29 -12.92
CA SER A 32 8.40 12.44 -12.46
C SER A 32 8.58 13.65 -11.54
N ARG A 33 8.06 14.82 -11.95
CA ARG A 33 8.10 16.07 -11.21
C ARG A 33 7.28 16.02 -9.92
N VAL A 34 6.09 15.43 -9.95
CA VAL A 34 5.25 15.29 -8.75
C VAL A 34 5.92 14.38 -7.72
N LEU A 35 6.48 13.25 -8.14
CA LEU A 35 7.21 12.34 -7.25
C LEU A 35 8.42 13.02 -6.60
N ASP A 36 9.20 13.82 -7.34
CA ASP A 36 10.32 14.58 -6.77
C ASP A 36 9.87 15.60 -5.73
N ARG A 37 8.73 16.27 -5.97
CA ARG A 37 8.14 17.21 -5.01
C ARG A 37 7.67 16.49 -3.75
N LEU A 38 7.03 15.34 -3.88
CA LEU A 38 6.59 14.52 -2.73
C LEU A 38 7.79 14.01 -1.93
N HIS A 39 8.85 13.53 -2.60
CA HIS A 39 10.06 13.08 -1.94
C HIS A 39 10.75 14.23 -1.18
N SER A 40 10.91 15.39 -1.83
CA SER A 40 11.45 16.59 -1.20
C SER A 40 10.61 17.05 -0.01
N PHE A 41 9.29 16.95 -0.11
CA PHE A 41 8.38 17.28 0.98
C PHE A 41 8.55 16.33 2.17
N ALA A 42 8.61 15.01 1.90
CA ALA A 42 8.81 13.98 2.92
C ALA A 42 10.11 14.22 3.71
N GLN A 43 11.21 14.47 3.01
CA GLN A 43 12.52 14.73 3.63
C GLN A 43 12.55 16.03 4.43
N LYS A 44 12.07 17.14 3.85
CA LYS A 44 12.09 18.45 4.53
C LYS A 44 11.22 18.48 5.78
N ASN A 45 10.13 17.71 5.79
CA ASN A 45 9.17 17.72 6.88
C ASN A 45 9.31 16.52 7.81
N ASP A 46 10.20 15.56 7.53
CA ASP A 46 10.35 14.34 8.32
C ASP A 46 8.97 13.66 8.52
N VAL A 47 8.37 13.25 7.40
CA VAL A 47 7.06 12.59 7.35
C VAL A 47 7.08 11.42 6.37
N LEU A 48 6.32 10.37 6.68
CA LEU A 48 6.03 9.29 5.74
C LEU A 48 4.97 9.75 4.74
N VAL A 49 5.29 9.70 3.45
CA VAL A 49 4.33 9.97 2.38
C VAL A 49 3.92 8.66 1.74
N ILE A 50 2.62 8.37 1.75
CA ILE A 50 2.02 7.21 1.08
C ILE A 50 1.24 7.73 -0.11
N LEU A 51 1.56 7.21 -1.29
CA LEU A 51 0.84 7.51 -2.52
C LEU A 51 0.12 6.26 -3.01
N VAL A 52 -1.20 6.38 -3.23
CA VAL A 52 -2.00 5.31 -3.83
C VAL A 52 -2.13 5.56 -5.32
N ALA A 53 -1.55 4.67 -6.12
CA ALA A 53 -1.57 4.71 -7.57
C ALA A 53 -2.26 3.46 -8.13
N HIS A 54 -3.04 3.64 -9.20
CA HIS A 54 -3.79 2.55 -9.80
C HIS A 54 -2.97 1.86 -10.91
N PRO A 55 -3.11 0.53 -11.04
CA PRO A 55 -2.54 -0.18 -12.18
C PRO A 55 -3.22 0.29 -13.48
N ARG A 56 -2.52 0.15 -14.59
CA ARG A 56 -3.11 0.19 -15.93
C ARG A 56 -4.15 -0.92 -16.07
N LYS A 57 -4.91 -0.91 -17.17
CA LYS A 57 -5.80 -2.04 -17.49
C LYS A 57 -4.98 -3.33 -17.61
N MET A 58 -5.17 -4.24 -16.65
CA MET A 58 -4.49 -5.53 -16.60
C MET A 58 -5.22 -6.56 -17.46
N ASN A 59 -4.45 -7.45 -18.08
CA ASN A 59 -4.98 -8.60 -18.81
C ASN A 59 -5.51 -9.65 -17.84
N ARG A 60 -6.46 -10.47 -18.31
CA ARG A 60 -6.92 -11.65 -17.60
C ARG A 60 -6.51 -12.88 -18.40
N GLU A 61 -5.80 -13.79 -17.75
CA GLU A 61 -5.48 -15.10 -18.31
C GLU A 61 -6.19 -16.17 -17.47
N GLY A 62 -6.92 -17.07 -18.13
CA GLY A 62 -7.68 -18.11 -17.44
C GLY A 62 -8.73 -17.58 -16.45
N GLY A 63 -9.26 -16.37 -16.67
CA GLY A 63 -10.23 -15.72 -15.76
C GLY A 63 -9.59 -14.95 -14.60
N LYS A 64 -8.29 -15.13 -14.36
CA LYS A 64 -7.54 -14.48 -13.27
C LYS A 64 -6.77 -13.27 -13.78
N TYR A 65 -6.67 -12.25 -12.94
CA TYR A 65 -5.72 -11.17 -13.20
C TYR A 65 -4.31 -11.65 -12.93
N GLU A 66 -3.37 -11.34 -13.82
CA GLU A 66 -1.95 -11.53 -13.52
C GLU A 66 -1.58 -10.76 -12.25
N PHE A 67 -0.64 -11.32 -11.48
CA PHE A 67 -0.11 -10.64 -10.30
C PHE A 67 0.69 -9.41 -10.78
N PRO A 68 0.29 -8.18 -10.42
CA PRO A 68 0.90 -6.99 -10.97
C PRO A 68 2.30 -6.75 -10.40
N THR A 69 3.06 -5.93 -11.10
CA THR A 69 4.29 -5.31 -10.64
C THR A 69 4.10 -3.80 -10.47
N LEU A 70 5.03 -3.13 -9.82
CA LEU A 70 5.09 -1.67 -9.73
C LEU A 70 5.30 -1.00 -11.10
N TYR A 71 5.75 -1.76 -12.10
CA TYR A 71 5.79 -1.29 -13.49
C TYR A 71 4.43 -1.30 -14.17
N ASP A 72 3.43 -1.97 -13.58
CA ASP A 72 2.05 -1.97 -14.10
C ASP A 72 1.24 -0.77 -13.63
N ILE A 73 1.83 0.14 -12.83
CA ILE A 73 1.19 1.41 -12.48
C ILE A 73 1.00 2.26 -13.75
N SER A 74 -0.20 2.80 -13.94
CA SER A 74 -0.53 3.60 -15.12
C SER A 74 0.32 4.87 -15.20
N GLY A 75 0.68 5.28 -16.42
CA GLY A 75 1.30 6.56 -16.72
C GLY A 75 2.84 6.57 -16.74
N SER A 76 3.53 5.87 -15.83
CA SER A 76 5.02 5.91 -15.84
C SER A 76 5.73 4.84 -15.02
N ALA A 77 6.85 4.32 -15.53
CA ALA A 77 7.80 3.51 -14.77
C ALA A 77 8.50 4.30 -13.62
N HIS A 78 8.35 5.62 -13.56
CA HIS A 78 8.91 6.43 -12.48
C HIS A 78 8.36 6.09 -11.10
N PHE A 79 7.15 5.53 -10.98
CA PHE A 79 6.64 5.05 -9.70
C PHE A 79 7.56 3.99 -9.09
N TYR A 80 8.01 3.01 -9.87
CA TYR A 80 9.02 2.06 -9.42
C TYR A 80 10.37 2.73 -9.19
N ASN A 81 10.85 3.52 -10.15
CA ASN A 81 12.22 4.05 -10.10
C ASN A 81 12.45 4.97 -8.89
N LYS A 82 11.48 5.82 -8.55
CA LYS A 82 11.66 6.89 -7.57
C LYS A 82 11.16 6.56 -6.17
N THR A 83 10.28 5.57 -5.99
CA THR A 83 9.79 5.23 -4.65
C THR A 83 10.87 4.56 -3.78
N ASP A 84 10.84 4.80 -2.48
CA ASP A 84 11.71 4.12 -1.51
C ASP A 84 11.13 2.74 -1.12
N PHE A 85 9.80 2.64 -1.02
CA PHE A 85 9.06 1.40 -0.77
C PHE A 85 7.99 1.20 -1.83
N GLY A 86 7.81 -0.04 -2.26
CA GLY A 86 6.78 -0.40 -3.22
C GLY A 86 5.95 -1.57 -2.72
N VAL A 87 4.68 -1.30 -2.44
CA VAL A 87 3.72 -2.25 -1.87
C VAL A 87 2.60 -2.48 -2.86
N ILE A 88 2.25 -3.75 -3.06
CA ILE A 88 1.18 -4.18 -3.95
C ILE A 88 0.13 -4.88 -3.09
N VAL A 89 -1.12 -4.46 -3.20
CA VAL A 89 -2.27 -5.15 -2.59
C VAL A 89 -3.02 -5.87 -3.70
N TYR A 90 -2.89 -7.18 -3.74
CA TYR A 90 -3.49 -8.03 -4.77
C TYR A 90 -4.59 -8.89 -4.16
N ARG A 91 -5.81 -8.73 -4.67
CA ARG A 91 -6.97 -9.52 -4.27
C ARG A 91 -7.39 -10.41 -5.43
N PHE A 92 -7.59 -11.70 -5.13
CA PHE A 92 -8.08 -12.68 -6.10
C PHE A 92 -9.59 -12.46 -6.28
N PHE A 93 -9.98 -11.75 -7.34
CA PHE A 93 -11.38 -11.43 -7.68
C PHE A 93 -11.93 -12.42 -8.70
N GLY A 94 -13.16 -12.90 -8.48
CA GLY A 94 -13.86 -13.74 -9.46
C GLY A 94 -13.43 -15.21 -9.49
N ASP A 95 -12.60 -15.63 -8.53
CA ASP A 95 -12.19 -17.01 -8.38
C ASP A 95 -13.17 -17.76 -7.48
N GLU A 96 -13.86 -18.77 -8.01
CA GLU A 96 -14.46 -19.84 -7.19
C GLU A 96 -13.39 -20.48 -6.27
N GLU A 97 -12.12 -20.34 -6.64
CA GLU A 97 -10.92 -20.76 -5.91
C GLU A 97 -10.45 -19.78 -4.82
N ASN A 98 -11.13 -18.65 -4.57
CA ASN A 98 -10.85 -17.79 -3.40
C ASN A 98 -11.96 -17.84 -2.33
N PRO A 99 -12.32 -19.03 -1.79
CA PRO A 99 -13.37 -19.16 -0.78
C PRO A 99 -13.03 -18.42 0.52
N ASN A 100 -11.74 -18.14 0.75
CA ASN A 100 -11.24 -17.53 1.98
C ASN A 100 -11.10 -16.01 1.93
N ASN A 101 -11.50 -15.35 0.83
CA ASN A 101 -11.30 -13.93 0.59
C ASN A 101 -9.84 -13.49 0.84
N GLU A 102 -8.88 -14.31 0.42
CA GLU A 102 -7.46 -14.03 0.56
C GLU A 102 -7.07 -12.80 -0.27
N THR A 103 -6.15 -12.02 0.28
CA THR A 103 -5.48 -10.89 -0.35
C THR A 103 -4.01 -10.98 0.01
N VAL A 104 -3.15 -10.82 -0.98
CA VAL A 104 -1.69 -10.78 -0.78
C VAL A 104 -1.24 -9.33 -0.76
N VAL A 105 -0.52 -8.96 0.29
CA VAL A 105 0.25 -7.71 0.38
C VAL A 105 1.70 -8.04 0.08
N ARG A 106 2.19 -7.60 -1.08
CA ARG A 106 3.57 -7.82 -1.54
C ARG A 106 4.41 -6.57 -1.36
N PHE A 107 5.50 -6.68 -0.62
CA PHE A 107 6.57 -5.69 -0.53
C PHE A 107 7.56 -5.94 -1.67
N GLN A 108 7.23 -5.44 -2.87
CA GLN A 108 8.04 -5.69 -4.06
C GLN A 108 9.34 -4.89 -4.07
N LYS A 109 9.36 -3.69 -3.48
CA LYS A 109 10.56 -2.85 -3.41
C LYS A 109 10.82 -2.36 -1.99
N ILE A 110 12.06 -2.54 -1.55
CA ILE A 110 12.65 -1.89 -0.39
C ILE A 110 14.01 -1.36 -0.83
N LYS A 111 14.14 -0.04 -0.95
CA LYS A 111 15.34 0.60 -1.52
C LYS A 111 16.56 0.45 -0.62
N PHE A 112 16.37 0.51 0.69
CA PHE A 112 17.44 0.45 1.67
C PHE A 112 17.37 -0.86 2.44
N ALA A 113 18.38 -1.72 2.29
CA ALA A 113 18.40 -3.05 2.91
C ALA A 113 18.31 -3.02 4.44
N HIS A 114 18.79 -1.95 5.09
CA HIS A 114 18.68 -1.78 6.54
C HIS A 114 17.24 -1.49 7.01
N LEU A 115 16.31 -1.19 6.10
CA LEU A 115 14.89 -0.97 6.41
C LEU A 115 14.05 -2.25 6.22
N GLY A 116 14.65 -3.35 5.75
CA GLY A 116 13.98 -4.65 5.63
C GLY A 116 14.24 -5.37 4.30
N LYS A 117 13.50 -6.46 4.11
CA LYS A 117 13.53 -7.30 2.89
C LYS A 117 12.14 -7.38 2.26
N GLY A 118 12.10 -7.47 0.93
CA GLY A 118 10.85 -7.72 0.23
C GLY A 118 10.26 -9.09 0.60
N GLY A 119 8.97 -9.27 0.33
CA GLY A 119 8.25 -10.49 0.66
C GLY A 119 6.75 -10.30 0.59
N ASP A 120 6.03 -11.39 0.84
CA ASP A 120 4.57 -11.44 0.74
C ASP A 120 3.95 -11.72 2.11
N VAL A 121 2.84 -11.04 2.37
CA VAL A 121 1.99 -11.28 3.54
C VAL A 121 0.57 -11.53 3.06
N SER A 122 0.06 -12.73 3.32
CA SER A 122 -1.33 -13.05 3.04
C SER A 122 -2.24 -12.63 4.20
N VAL A 123 -3.35 -11.99 3.87
CA VAL A 123 -4.40 -11.54 4.78
C VAL A 123 -5.77 -11.93 4.22
N ARG A 124 -6.81 -11.90 5.05
CA ARG A 124 -8.20 -12.10 4.61
C ARG A 124 -8.94 -10.78 4.57
N TRP A 125 -9.70 -10.53 3.51
CA TRP A 125 -10.57 -9.38 3.40
C TRP A 125 -11.96 -9.70 3.97
N ASN A 126 -12.34 -8.98 5.02
CA ASN A 126 -13.65 -9.06 5.64
C ASN A 126 -14.64 -8.18 4.83
N TYR A 127 -15.54 -8.81 4.08
CA TYR A 127 -16.52 -8.11 3.24
C TYR A 127 -17.61 -7.36 4.03
N LYS A 128 -17.80 -7.66 5.32
CA LYS A 128 -18.83 -7.02 6.15
C LYS A 128 -18.39 -5.63 6.62
N ASN A 129 -17.09 -5.41 6.80
CA ASN A 129 -16.57 -4.14 7.33
C ASN A 129 -15.41 -3.53 6.51
N GLY A 130 -14.97 -4.20 5.44
CA GLY A 130 -13.92 -3.71 4.54
C GLY A 130 -12.50 -3.80 5.10
N ARG A 131 -12.27 -4.53 6.20
CA ARG A 131 -10.96 -4.63 6.88
C ARG A 131 -10.19 -5.88 6.46
N TYR A 132 -8.88 -5.86 6.72
CA TYR A 132 -8.02 -7.03 6.58
C TYR A 132 -7.77 -7.69 7.93
N GLU A 133 -7.78 -9.03 7.96
CA GLU A 133 -7.55 -9.85 9.15
C GLU A 133 -6.44 -10.88 8.89
N LYS A 134 -5.73 -11.32 9.94
CA LYS A 134 -4.72 -12.38 9.85
C LYS A 134 -5.37 -13.69 9.37
N LEU A 135 -4.67 -14.46 8.53
CA LEU A 135 -5.17 -15.73 7.97
C LEU A 135 -5.64 -16.77 9.01
N LYS A 136 -5.12 -16.73 10.24
CA LYS A 136 -5.39 -17.73 11.29
C LYS A 136 -6.84 -17.73 11.81
N LYS A 137 -7.66 -16.74 11.48
CA LYS A 137 -9.08 -16.70 11.91
C LYS A 137 -9.98 -17.38 10.88
N ASP A 138 -10.81 -18.31 11.34
CA ASP A 138 -11.87 -18.92 10.53
C ASP A 138 -12.74 -17.83 9.86
N VAL A 139 -13.17 -18.04 8.61
CA VAL A 139 -14.05 -17.12 7.86
C VAL A 139 -15.42 -16.94 8.52
N THR A 140 -15.77 -17.81 9.47
CA THR A 140 -16.99 -17.66 10.29
C THR A 140 -16.79 -16.78 11.52
N GLN A 141 -15.54 -16.51 11.91
CA GLN A 141 -15.15 -15.81 13.14
C GLN A 141 -14.57 -14.41 12.88
N TRP A 142 -15.33 -13.58 12.18
CA TRP A 142 -14.91 -12.23 11.82
C TRP A 142 -14.98 -11.25 12.98
N ASP A 143 -13.94 -10.43 13.10
CA ASP A 143 -13.94 -9.32 14.04
C ASP A 143 -14.68 -8.12 13.44
N ASN A 144 -15.96 -8.01 13.81
CA ASN A 144 -16.81 -6.87 13.44
C ASN A 144 -16.97 -5.85 14.58
N VAL A 145 -16.18 -5.98 15.65
CA VAL A 145 -16.23 -5.03 16.76
C VAL A 145 -15.69 -3.68 16.29
N SER A 146 -16.28 -2.60 16.78
CA SER A 146 -15.82 -1.24 16.46
C SER A 146 -14.36 -1.04 16.87
N TYR A 147 -13.61 -0.24 16.11
CA TYR A 147 -12.29 0.24 16.55
C TYR A 147 -12.38 1.48 17.44
N LEU A 148 -13.59 2.08 17.54
CA LEU A 148 -13.84 3.22 18.44
C LEU A 148 -14.13 2.78 19.87
N SER A 149 -14.57 1.53 20.07
CA SER A 149 -14.62 0.95 21.40
C SER A 149 -13.19 0.68 21.88
N LYS A 150 -12.84 1.19 23.07
CA LYS A 150 -11.55 0.89 23.71
C LYS A 150 -11.36 -0.62 23.74
N ARG A 151 -10.34 -1.10 23.04
CA ARG A 151 -9.82 -2.45 23.18
C ARG A 151 -8.65 -2.35 24.14
N GLU A 152 -8.62 -3.17 25.18
CA GLU A 152 -7.38 -3.40 25.89
C GLU A 152 -6.43 -4.05 24.88
N THR A 153 -5.35 -3.35 24.53
CA THR A 153 -4.29 -3.94 23.72
C THR A 153 -3.64 -5.01 24.58
N PRO A 154 -3.69 -6.30 24.20
CA PRO A 154 -3.01 -7.32 24.98
C PRO A 154 -1.53 -6.99 25.10
N GLU A 155 -0.97 -7.06 26.30
CA GLU A 155 0.43 -6.72 26.58
C GLU A 155 1.41 -7.53 25.72
N GLU A 156 1.05 -8.78 25.41
CA GLU A 156 1.76 -9.71 24.51
C GLU A 156 2.02 -9.14 23.10
N LEU A 157 1.15 -8.22 22.64
CA LEU A 157 1.26 -7.61 21.31
C LEU A 157 2.39 -6.56 21.26
N TRP A 158 2.73 -5.95 22.41
CA TRP A 158 3.88 -5.06 22.54
C TRP A 158 5.19 -5.83 22.67
N GLU A 159 5.19 -6.99 23.32
CA GLU A 159 6.37 -7.85 23.45
C GLU A 159 6.79 -8.42 22.09
N GLN A 160 5.85 -8.91 21.28
CA GLN A 160 6.14 -9.41 19.93
C GLN A 160 6.66 -8.32 18.99
N LEU A 161 6.20 -7.07 19.13
CA LEU A 161 6.71 -5.95 18.34
C LEU A 161 8.14 -5.56 18.72
N ASN A 162 8.57 -5.80 19.96
CA ASN A 162 9.93 -5.49 20.39
C ASN A 162 10.96 -6.55 20.00
N GLU A 163 10.53 -7.80 19.77
CA GLU A 163 11.43 -8.88 19.33
C GLU A 163 11.69 -8.89 17.81
N ASP A 164 10.74 -8.38 17.00
CA ASP A 164 10.79 -8.44 15.53
C ASP A 164 11.24 -7.13 14.85
N ILE A 165 11.56 -6.08 15.61
CA ILE A 165 12.05 -4.81 15.05
C ILE A 165 13.58 -4.73 15.24
N PRO A 166 14.37 -4.80 14.16
CA PRO A 166 15.82 -4.72 14.25
C PRO A 166 16.27 -3.26 14.38
N PHE A 167 16.00 -2.61 15.51
CA PHE A 167 16.68 -1.39 15.94
C PHE A 167 16.97 -1.43 17.44
#